data_AF-A0AAU5TZP9-F1
#
_entry.id   AF-A0AAU5TZP9-F1
#
_cell.length_a   1.000
_cell.length_b   1.000
_cell.length_c   1.000
_cell.angle_alpha   90.00
_cell.angle_beta   90.00
_cell.angle_gamma   90.00
#
_symmetry.space_group_name_H-M   'P 1'
#
loop_
_entity.id
_entity.type
_entity.pdbx_description
1 polymer ?
#
loop_
_entity_poly.entity_id
_entity_poly.type
_entity_poly.pdbx_seq_one_letter_code
_entity_poly.pdbx_strand_id
1 'polypeptide(L)'
;MDMREAAELLIAVTDARRVELGKKWMQVYQEAGVTHQTLNRWRHGHPVAPLTERSLERVLLWGPGAREAIAAGEQPVELDALPSHGSPEPSPPSSLSPDEEVFRRMVTAAAKELGLKPEASDEIMRRVRQDLEQEQPPQAPANDLGATPERIVRLVPQYLQQELLPVGAVVGSSRGIPYRVTGRTDLSDLVREARLRVGLSPEEVSERVVDSQSGERTVAAEWLDRLERVALVPDEYPEYAQLDPLAATLGLDVMEVRDANAAQFFGIVTVWSDDRQSKTTLQLEHATPEGIARAKAQMARLSIDTTQVHRGRK
;
A
#
# COMPACT_ATOMS: atom_id res chain seq x y z
N MET A 1 -5.19 11.85 -35.45
CA MET A 1 -4.27 11.80 -34.30
C MET A 1 -3.83 10.36 -34.16
N ASP A 2 -2.52 10.12 -34.04
CA ASP A 2 -2.02 8.78 -33.72
C ASP A 2 -2.46 8.39 -32.29
N MET A 3 -2.66 7.11 -32.01
CA MET A 3 -3.02 6.62 -30.67
C MET A 3 -1.98 7.03 -29.62
N ARG A 4 -0.71 7.12 -30.01
CA ARG A 4 0.37 7.61 -29.14
C ARG A 4 0.23 9.08 -28.81
N GLU A 5 -0.02 9.92 -29.81
CA GLU A 5 -0.27 11.35 -29.62
C GLU A 5 -1.50 11.59 -28.72
N ALA A 6 -2.57 10.81 -28.92
CA ALA A 6 -3.78 10.87 -28.10
C ALA A 6 -3.50 10.50 -26.63
N ALA A 7 -2.66 9.48 -26.39
CA ALA A 7 -2.25 9.10 -25.04
C ALA A 7 -1.38 10.16 -24.37
N GLU A 8 -0.42 10.75 -25.09
CA GLU A 8 0.41 11.85 -24.58
C GLU A 8 -0.44 13.08 -24.24
N LEU A 9 -1.41 13.43 -25.09
CA LEU A 9 -2.33 14.54 -24.84
C LEU A 9 -3.19 14.24 -23.61
N LEU A 10 -3.71 13.02 -23.47
CA LEU A 10 -4.47 12.61 -22.29
C LEU A 10 -3.65 12.71 -21.00
N ILE A 11 -2.39 12.28 -21.02
CA ILE A 11 -1.47 12.44 -19.88
C ILE A 11 -1.31 13.92 -19.53
N ALA A 12 -1.02 14.76 -20.52
CA ALA A 12 -0.80 16.20 -20.30
C ALA A 12 -2.04 16.92 -19.76
N VAL A 13 -3.21 16.69 -20.37
CA VAL A 13 -4.48 17.32 -19.98
C VAL A 13 -4.93 16.84 -18.59
N THR A 14 -4.78 15.54 -18.29
CA THR A 14 -5.10 15.01 -16.94
C THR A 14 -4.16 15.53 -15.85
N ASP A 15 -2.86 15.67 -16.13
CA ASP A 15 -1.90 16.26 -15.19
C ASP A 15 -2.19 17.75 -14.93
N ALA A 16 -2.46 18.53 -15.99
CA ALA A 16 -2.83 19.94 -15.85
C ALA A 16 -4.08 20.09 -14.98
N ARG A 17 -5.14 19.31 -15.28
CA ARG A 17 -6.38 19.38 -14.52
C ARG A 17 -6.20 19.00 -13.06
N ARG A 18 -5.44 17.94 -12.78
CA ARG A 18 -5.14 17.55 -11.39
C ARG A 18 -4.45 18.70 -10.63
N VAL A 19 -3.51 19.39 -11.26
CA VAL A 19 -2.79 20.52 -10.67
C VAL A 19 -3.74 21.70 -10.39
N GLU A 20 -4.63 22.03 -11.34
CA GLU A 20 -5.66 23.05 -11.15
C GLU A 20 -6.57 22.74 -9.94
N LEU A 21 -6.95 21.48 -9.78
CA LEU A 21 -7.77 21.01 -8.65
C LEU A 21 -6.99 20.92 -7.33
N GLY A 22 -5.67 21.14 -7.33
CA GLY A 22 -4.83 20.99 -6.15
C GLY A 22 -4.74 19.55 -5.63
N LYS A 23 -5.03 18.55 -6.47
CA LYS A 23 -5.07 17.14 -6.07
C LYS A 23 -3.72 16.45 -6.28
N LYS A 24 -3.41 15.44 -5.47
CA LYS A 24 -2.34 14.46 -5.75
C LYS A 24 -2.91 13.28 -6.52
N TRP A 25 -2.08 12.57 -7.29
CA TRP A 25 -2.51 11.34 -7.98
C TRP A 25 -3.10 10.30 -7.03
N MET A 26 -2.55 10.22 -5.82
CA MET A 26 -3.08 9.42 -4.72
C MET A 26 -4.55 9.72 -4.41
N GLN A 27 -4.90 11.00 -4.29
CA GLN A 27 -6.28 11.41 -4.03
C GLN A 27 -7.19 11.10 -5.21
N VAL A 28 -6.72 11.31 -6.44
CA VAL A 28 -7.52 11.06 -7.65
C VAL A 28 -7.97 9.60 -7.72
N TYR A 29 -7.06 8.63 -7.59
CA TYR A 29 -7.48 7.22 -7.68
C TYR A 29 -8.28 6.76 -6.46
N GLN A 30 -7.99 7.28 -5.25
CA GLN A 30 -8.75 6.97 -4.04
C GLN A 30 -10.19 7.46 -4.12
N GLU A 31 -10.40 8.73 -4.50
CA GLU A 31 -11.74 9.32 -4.66
C GLU A 31 -12.51 8.66 -5.80
N ALA A 32 -11.83 8.20 -6.85
CA ALA A 32 -12.45 7.48 -7.96
C ALA A 32 -12.80 6.03 -7.60
N GLY A 33 -12.27 5.50 -6.49
CA GLY A 33 -12.44 4.10 -6.09
C GLY A 33 -11.74 3.12 -7.03
N VAL A 34 -10.57 3.50 -7.56
CA VAL A 34 -9.79 2.68 -8.50
C VAL A 34 -8.37 2.46 -7.99
N THR A 35 -7.70 1.42 -8.50
CA THR A 35 -6.29 1.19 -8.20
C THR A 35 -5.39 2.16 -8.97
N HIS A 36 -4.18 2.40 -8.45
CA HIS A 36 -3.17 3.21 -9.15
C HIS A 36 -2.87 2.68 -10.56
N GLN A 37 -2.78 1.36 -10.71
CA GLN A 37 -2.57 0.71 -12.02
C GLN A 37 -3.72 1.00 -13.00
N THR A 38 -4.97 1.01 -12.52
CA THR A 38 -6.15 1.32 -13.36
C THR A 38 -6.12 2.76 -13.84
N LEU A 39 -5.77 3.70 -12.96
CA LEU A 39 -5.58 5.11 -13.31
C LEU A 39 -4.45 5.26 -14.36
N ASN A 40 -3.29 4.65 -14.14
CA ASN A 40 -2.18 4.74 -15.09
C ASN A 40 -2.55 4.15 -16.46
N ARG A 41 -3.22 3.00 -16.48
CA ARG A 41 -3.73 2.39 -17.70
C ARG A 41 -4.68 3.35 -18.45
N TRP A 42 -5.63 3.97 -17.74
CA TRP A 42 -6.56 4.94 -18.33
C TRP A 42 -5.84 6.18 -18.89
N ARG A 43 -4.88 6.75 -18.15
CA ARG A 43 -4.08 7.91 -18.60
C ARG A 43 -3.29 7.65 -19.87
N HIS A 44 -2.78 6.43 -20.04
CA HIS A 44 -2.06 6.01 -21.25
C HIS A 44 -2.99 5.60 -22.40
N GLY A 45 -4.28 5.95 -22.32
CA GLY A 45 -5.24 5.74 -23.40
C GLY A 45 -5.77 4.31 -23.52
N HIS A 46 -5.39 3.39 -22.63
CA HIS A 46 -5.93 2.02 -22.68
C HIS A 46 -7.40 1.97 -22.25
N PRO A 47 -8.23 1.11 -22.85
CA PRO A 47 -9.64 1.00 -22.49
C PRO A 47 -9.81 0.56 -21.03
N VAL A 48 -10.82 1.11 -20.34
CA VAL A 48 -11.25 0.70 -19.01
C VAL A 48 -12.77 0.51 -19.02
N ALA A 49 -13.34 -0.04 -17.94
CA ALA A 49 -14.79 -0.18 -17.86
C ALA A 49 -15.47 1.20 -17.88
N PRO A 50 -16.63 1.37 -18.55
CA PRO A 50 -17.31 2.66 -18.65
C PRO A 50 -17.61 3.31 -17.30
N LEU A 51 -17.88 2.51 -16.26
CA LEU A 51 -18.12 3.02 -14.90
C LEU A 51 -16.85 3.60 -14.27
N THR A 52 -15.69 2.98 -14.50
CA THR A 52 -14.38 3.47 -14.06
C THR A 52 -14.06 4.80 -14.74
N GLU A 53 -14.34 4.90 -16.04
CA GLU A 53 -14.18 6.13 -16.81
C GLU A 53 -15.06 7.25 -16.24
N ARG A 54 -16.35 6.99 -15.98
CA ARG A 54 -17.23 7.96 -15.31
C ARG A 54 -16.72 8.41 -13.95
N SER A 55 -16.18 7.49 -13.15
CA SER A 55 -15.63 7.85 -11.83
C SER A 55 -14.40 8.75 -11.96
N LEU A 56 -13.51 8.48 -12.91
CA LEU A 56 -12.33 9.31 -13.16
C LEU A 56 -12.70 10.70 -13.72
N GLU A 57 -13.62 10.76 -14.68
CA GLU A 57 -14.17 12.03 -15.21
C GLU A 57 -14.77 12.88 -14.09
N ARG A 58 -15.59 12.27 -13.23
CA ARG A 58 -16.22 12.93 -12.09
C ARG A 58 -15.20 13.52 -11.11
N VAL A 59 -14.17 12.77 -10.74
CA VAL A 59 -13.14 13.25 -9.78
C VAL A 59 -12.29 14.38 -10.36
N LEU A 60 -12.11 14.41 -11.68
CA LEU A 60 -11.43 15.47 -12.43
C LEU A 60 -12.35 16.65 -12.80
N LEU A 61 -13.61 16.63 -12.35
CA LEU A 61 -14.63 17.63 -12.69
C LEU A 61 -14.75 17.84 -14.21
N TRP A 62 -14.82 16.72 -14.94
CA TRP A 62 -15.07 16.70 -16.36
C TRP A 62 -16.47 16.18 -16.67
N GLY A 63 -17.03 16.70 -17.75
CA GLY A 63 -18.25 16.21 -18.36
C GLY A 63 -18.09 14.78 -18.88
N PRO A 64 -19.21 14.09 -19.09
CA PRO A 64 -19.19 12.73 -19.60
C PRO A 64 -18.63 12.68 -21.03
N GLY A 65 -17.65 11.81 -21.31
CA GLY A 65 -17.04 11.64 -22.63
C GLY A 65 -15.79 12.50 -22.83
N ALA A 66 -15.20 12.99 -21.74
CA ALA A 66 -14.04 13.88 -21.77
C ALA A 66 -12.81 13.18 -22.34
N ARG A 67 -12.65 11.88 -22.11
CA ARG A 67 -11.52 11.14 -22.67
C ARG A 67 -11.64 11.01 -24.19
N GLU A 68 -12.82 10.71 -24.71
CA GLU A 68 -13.06 10.62 -26.15
C GLU A 68 -12.86 11.97 -26.82
N ALA A 69 -13.31 13.07 -26.18
CA ALA A 69 -13.05 14.43 -26.65
C ALA A 69 -11.54 14.70 -26.74
N ILE A 70 -10.77 14.38 -25.69
CA ILE A 70 -9.31 14.55 -25.69
C ILE A 70 -8.65 13.69 -26.77
N ALA A 71 -9.09 12.44 -26.95
CA ALA A 71 -8.57 11.56 -28.00
C ALA A 71 -8.89 12.06 -29.42
N ALA A 72 -9.97 12.84 -29.58
CA ALA A 72 -10.31 13.55 -30.81
C ALA A 72 -9.53 14.87 -30.99
N GLY A 73 -8.71 15.27 -30.00
CA GLY A 73 -8.00 16.55 -29.98
C GLY A 73 -8.88 17.73 -29.54
N GLU A 74 -10.05 17.45 -28.98
CA GLU A 74 -10.97 18.45 -28.43
C GLU A 74 -10.68 18.69 -26.94
N GLN A 75 -11.11 19.85 -26.42
CA GLN A 75 -10.99 20.13 -24.99
C GLN A 75 -12.14 19.46 -24.21
N PRO A 76 -11.86 18.84 -23.05
CA PRO A 76 -12.90 18.26 -22.22
C PRO A 76 -13.82 19.37 -21.67
N VAL A 77 -15.11 19.09 -21.57
CA VAL A 77 -16.06 20.00 -20.94
C VAL A 77 -15.80 20.03 -19.45
N GLU A 78 -15.41 21.18 -18.91
CA GLU A 78 -15.16 21.35 -17.48
C GLU A 78 -16.47 21.60 -16.72
N LEU A 79 -16.57 21.02 -15.52
CA LEU A 79 -17.68 21.24 -14.59
C LEU A 79 -17.21 22.12 -13.43
N ASP A 80 -17.95 23.18 -13.13
CA ASP A 80 -17.61 24.12 -12.03
C ASP A 80 -17.76 23.47 -10.64
N ALA A 81 -18.66 22.49 -10.54
CA ALA A 81 -18.88 21.72 -9.33
C ALA A 81 -19.38 20.33 -9.72
N LEU A 82 -19.16 19.35 -8.83
CA LEU A 82 -19.87 18.08 -8.93
C LEU A 82 -21.36 18.39 -8.99
N PRO A 83 -22.12 17.83 -9.96
CA PRO A 83 -23.56 17.96 -9.95
C PRO A 83 -24.05 17.44 -8.61
N SER A 84 -24.49 18.36 -7.76
CA SER A 84 -25.12 18.02 -6.50
C SER A 84 -26.36 17.23 -6.88
N HIS A 85 -26.34 15.91 -6.70
CA HIS A 85 -27.51 15.07 -6.87
C HIS A 85 -28.55 15.56 -5.86
N GLY A 86 -29.37 16.51 -6.28
CA GLY A 86 -30.38 17.15 -5.44
C GLY A 86 -31.54 16.20 -5.25
N SER A 87 -31.54 15.45 -4.14
CA SER A 87 -32.71 15.02 -3.36
C SER A 87 -32.25 14.12 -2.21
N PRO A 88 -32.98 14.07 -1.09
CA PRO A 88 -32.66 13.23 0.07
C PRO A 88 -32.94 11.77 -0.30
N GLU A 89 -31.96 11.14 -0.92
CA GLU A 89 -31.87 9.70 -0.98
C GLU A 89 -31.74 9.21 0.49
N PRO A 90 -32.59 8.28 0.96
CA PRO A 90 -32.43 7.72 2.29
C PRO A 90 -31.01 7.20 2.37
N SER A 91 -30.25 7.70 3.36
CA SER A 91 -28.84 7.38 3.53
C SER A 91 -28.60 5.92 3.14
N PRO A 92 -27.78 5.61 2.11
CA PRO A 92 -27.41 4.23 1.87
C PRO A 92 -26.90 3.70 3.23
N PRO A 93 -27.33 2.51 3.67
CA PRO A 93 -26.94 1.99 4.96
C PRO A 93 -25.43 2.11 5.01
N SER A 94 -24.93 2.86 6.01
CA SER A 94 -23.52 3.18 6.19
C SER A 94 -22.71 1.99 5.72
N SER A 95 -21.91 2.18 4.68
CA SER A 95 -21.05 1.13 4.16
C SER A 95 -20.32 0.54 5.35
N LEU A 96 -20.69 -0.69 5.70
CA LEU A 96 -20.18 -1.39 6.86
C LEU A 96 -18.66 -1.34 6.75
N SER A 97 -17.99 -1.10 7.87
CA SER A 97 -16.54 -1.21 7.91
C SER A 97 -16.12 -2.61 7.41
N PRO A 98 -14.91 -2.76 6.84
CA PRO A 98 -14.43 -4.08 6.39
C PRO A 98 -14.57 -5.17 7.47
N ASP A 99 -14.41 -4.80 8.74
CA ASP A 99 -14.56 -5.69 9.90
C ASP A 99 -16.01 -6.11 10.13
N GLU A 100 -16.98 -5.20 9.96
CA GLU A 100 -18.41 -5.51 10.06
C GLU A 100 -18.89 -6.41 8.91
N GLU A 101 -18.31 -6.28 7.71
CA GLU A 101 -18.66 -7.15 6.59
C GLU A 101 -18.13 -8.58 6.77
N VAL A 102 -16.90 -8.73 7.28
CA VAL A 102 -16.33 -10.03 7.66
C VAL A 102 -17.17 -10.67 8.76
N PHE A 103 -17.54 -9.90 9.78
CA PHE A 103 -18.40 -10.37 10.87
C PHE A 103 -19.77 -10.84 10.35
N ARG A 104 -20.41 -10.07 9.45
CA ARG A 104 -21.70 -10.44 8.85
C ARG A 104 -21.61 -11.74 8.05
N ARG A 105 -20.53 -11.94 7.28
CA ARG A 105 -20.30 -13.20 6.55
C ARG A 105 -20.12 -14.38 7.49
N MET A 106 -19.38 -14.19 8.58
CA MET A 106 -19.16 -15.23 9.59
C MET A 106 -20.47 -15.64 10.27
N VAL A 107 -21.31 -14.67 10.68
CA VAL A 107 -22.63 -14.93 11.28
C VAL A 107 -23.56 -15.63 10.30
N THR A 108 -23.57 -15.22 9.02
CA THR A 108 -24.42 -15.84 7.99
C THR A 108 -24.01 -17.28 7.71
N ALA A 109 -22.69 -17.56 7.68
CA ALA A 109 -22.18 -18.92 7.51
C ALA A 109 -22.54 -19.83 8.70
N ALA A 110 -22.36 -19.33 9.94
CA ALA A 110 -22.70 -20.06 11.15
C ALA A 110 -24.22 -20.35 11.25
N ALA A 111 -25.06 -19.37 10.91
CA ALA A 111 -26.51 -19.55 10.88
C ALA A 111 -26.95 -20.63 9.89
N LYS A 112 -26.30 -20.68 8.72
CA LYS A 112 -26.56 -21.70 7.69
C LYS A 112 -26.14 -23.10 8.15
N GLU A 113 -25.00 -23.25 8.82
CA GLU A 113 -24.56 -24.54 9.36
C GLU A 113 -25.47 -25.06 10.47
N LEU A 114 -26.03 -24.16 11.28
CA LEU A 114 -26.96 -24.51 12.36
C LEU A 114 -28.41 -24.70 11.88
N GLY A 115 -28.68 -24.58 10.57
CA GLY A 115 -30.02 -24.72 10.00
C GLY A 115 -31.01 -23.66 10.48
N LEU A 116 -30.51 -22.50 10.93
CA LEU A 116 -31.34 -21.41 11.41
C LEU A 116 -32.03 -20.73 10.23
N LYS A 117 -33.32 -20.47 10.37
CA LYS A 117 -34.05 -19.65 9.40
C LYS A 117 -33.59 -18.19 9.51
N PRO A 118 -33.63 -17.40 8.41
CA PRO A 118 -33.21 -15.99 8.43
C PRO A 118 -33.88 -15.18 9.54
N GLU A 119 -35.16 -15.44 9.81
CA GLU A 119 -35.94 -14.73 10.83
C GLU A 119 -35.44 -15.02 12.26
N ALA A 120 -34.86 -16.21 12.49
CA ALA A 120 -34.25 -16.57 13.77
C ALA A 120 -32.88 -15.92 13.95
N SER A 121 -32.17 -15.63 12.85
CA SER A 121 -30.86 -14.97 12.90
C SER A 121 -31.00 -13.50 13.30
N ASP A 122 -32.01 -12.81 12.76
CA ASP A 122 -32.32 -11.42 13.13
C ASP A 122 -32.72 -11.32 14.61
N GLU A 123 -33.49 -12.29 15.11
CA GLU A 123 -33.87 -12.38 16.52
C GLU A 123 -32.66 -12.59 17.45
N ILE A 124 -31.71 -13.43 17.05
CA ILE A 124 -30.46 -13.64 17.80
C ILE A 124 -29.62 -12.37 17.82
N MET A 125 -29.44 -11.72 16.66
CA MET A 125 -28.70 -10.46 16.57
C MET A 125 -29.34 -9.34 17.40
N ARG A 126 -30.68 -9.31 17.46
CA ARG A 126 -31.44 -8.39 18.31
C ARG A 126 -31.18 -8.64 19.80
N ARG A 127 -31.14 -9.90 20.24
CA ARG A 127 -30.79 -10.25 21.63
C ARG A 127 -29.34 -9.93 21.98
N VAL A 128 -28.39 -10.27 21.11
CA VAL A 128 -26.96 -9.95 21.32
C VAL A 128 -26.75 -8.44 21.46
N ARG A 129 -27.41 -7.62 20.62
CA ARG A 129 -27.36 -6.16 20.76
C ARG A 129 -27.93 -5.69 22.10
N GLN A 130 -29.06 -6.26 22.52
CA GLN A 130 -29.69 -5.92 23.79
C GLN A 130 -28.83 -6.32 25.00
N ASP A 131 -28.14 -7.45 24.94
CA ASP A 131 -27.22 -7.91 25.99
C ASP A 131 -25.99 -6.99 26.07
N LEU A 132 -25.42 -6.60 24.92
CA LEU A 132 -24.30 -5.66 24.87
C LEU A 132 -24.67 -4.27 25.40
N GLU A 133 -25.89 -3.79 25.12
CA GLU A 133 -26.40 -2.52 25.67
C GLU A 133 -26.63 -2.60 27.19
N GLN A 134 -26.98 -3.77 27.73
CA GLN A 134 -27.15 -3.99 29.17
C GLN A 134 -25.81 -4.15 29.91
N GLU A 135 -24.81 -4.76 29.27
CA GLU A 135 -23.47 -4.92 29.84
C GLU A 135 -22.61 -3.66 29.70
N GLN A 136 -23.04 -2.69 28.89
CA GLN A 136 -22.35 -1.41 28.80
C GLN A 136 -22.46 -0.70 30.15
N PRO A 137 -21.36 -0.49 30.89
CA PRO A 137 -21.42 0.18 32.18
C PRO A 137 -22.05 1.57 31.98
N PRO A 138 -22.86 2.06 32.93
CA PRO A 138 -23.48 3.38 32.82
C PRO A 138 -22.37 4.37 32.52
N GLN A 139 -22.43 5.00 31.34
CA GLN A 139 -21.50 6.04 30.96
C GLN A 139 -21.52 7.06 32.10
N ALA A 140 -20.40 7.15 32.82
CA ALA A 140 -20.26 8.15 33.86
C ALA A 140 -20.59 9.51 33.24
N PRO A 141 -21.42 10.35 33.90
CA PRO A 141 -21.80 11.63 33.33
C PRO A 141 -20.53 12.39 32.97
N ALA A 142 -20.37 12.70 31.68
CA ALA A 142 -19.17 13.29 31.10
C ALA A 142 -18.99 14.78 31.46
N ASN A 143 -19.38 15.19 32.67
CA ASN A 143 -19.29 16.57 33.14
C ASN A 143 -19.07 16.59 34.66
N ASP A 144 -17.82 16.39 35.11
CA ASP A 144 -17.26 17.15 36.24
C ASP A 144 -15.74 16.97 36.37
N LEU A 145 -14.96 17.61 35.48
CA LEU A 145 -13.52 17.84 35.72
C LEU A 145 -13.23 19.32 35.51
N GLY A 146 -13.74 20.13 36.43
CA GLY A 146 -13.09 21.38 36.80
C GLY A 146 -11.75 21.08 37.50
N ALA A 147 -10.68 20.88 36.73
CA ALA A 147 -9.31 20.84 37.24
C ALA A 147 -8.46 21.87 36.48
N THR A 148 -8.11 22.94 37.17
CA THR A 148 -7.21 24.01 36.72
C THR A 148 -5.80 23.49 36.40
N PRO A 149 -5.10 24.06 35.39
CA PRO A 149 -3.79 23.58 34.98
C PRO A 149 -2.67 24.29 35.77
N GLU A 150 -2.40 23.87 36.99
CA GLU A 150 -1.11 24.15 37.62
C GLU A 150 -0.60 22.94 38.40
N ARG A 151 0.68 22.61 38.15
CA ARG A 151 1.50 21.52 38.74
C ARG A 151 1.45 20.15 38.04
N ILE A 152 2.09 20.08 36.88
CA ILE A 152 3.02 18.96 36.59
C ILE A 152 4.33 19.56 36.05
N VAL A 153 5.20 19.95 36.98
CA VAL A 153 6.64 20.12 36.75
C VAL A 153 7.33 19.12 37.66
N ARG A 154 8.36 18.45 37.11
CA ARG A 154 9.29 17.48 37.72
C ARG A 154 8.93 16.00 37.50
N LEU A 155 9.48 15.44 36.43
CA LEU A 155 10.65 14.53 36.49
C LEU A 155 10.87 13.94 35.09
N VAL A 156 11.75 14.57 34.30
CA VAL A 156 12.37 13.93 33.13
C VAL A 156 13.78 13.51 33.56
N PRO A 157 14.15 12.22 33.49
CA PRO A 157 15.50 11.77 33.79
C PRO A 157 16.52 12.31 32.78
N GLN A 158 17.64 12.83 33.30
CA GLN A 158 18.75 13.48 32.59
C GLN A 158 19.64 12.57 31.70
N TYR A 159 19.14 11.43 31.18
CA TYR A 159 19.99 10.44 30.48
C TYR A 159 19.84 10.37 28.95
N LEU A 160 19.19 11.34 28.30
CA LEU A 160 19.13 11.43 26.82
C LEU A 160 19.81 12.72 26.31
N GLN A 161 21.07 12.93 26.69
CA GLN A 161 21.84 14.09 26.22
C GLN A 161 23.29 13.76 25.80
N GLN A 162 23.55 12.53 25.34
CA GLN A 162 24.84 12.20 24.74
C GLN A 162 24.71 11.67 23.30
N GLU A 163 25.31 12.47 22.41
CA GLU A 163 25.88 12.12 21.10
C GLU A 163 24.94 11.93 19.90
N LEU A 164 24.48 13.05 19.36
CA LEU A 164 24.29 13.22 17.91
C LEU A 164 25.27 14.29 17.41
N LEU A 165 26.34 13.84 16.76
CA LEU A 165 27.23 14.68 15.97
C LEU A 165 26.54 15.13 14.67
N PRO A 166 26.83 16.33 14.16
CA PRO A 166 26.17 16.89 12.98
C PRO A 166 26.76 16.30 11.69
N VAL A 167 25.93 15.60 10.90
CA VAL A 167 26.27 15.28 9.51
C VAL A 167 26.08 16.55 8.68
N GLY A 168 27.17 16.95 8.02
CA GLY A 168 27.37 18.23 7.37
C GLY A 168 26.37 18.59 6.28
N ALA A 169 26.14 19.89 6.20
CA ALA A 169 25.47 20.56 5.11
C ALA A 169 26.26 20.44 3.80
N VAL A 170 25.57 20.04 2.72
CA VAL A 170 26.02 20.32 1.35
C VAL A 170 24.99 21.24 0.71
N VAL A 171 25.43 22.46 0.42
CA VAL A 171 24.74 23.47 -0.39
C VAL A 171 25.24 23.32 -1.82
N GLY A 172 24.32 23.15 -2.78
CA GLY A 172 24.61 23.12 -4.21
C GLY A 172 23.35 23.01 -5.08
N SER A 173 22.88 24.16 -5.55
CA SER A 173 21.76 24.41 -6.51
C SER A 173 22.08 23.83 -7.91
N SER A 174 21.19 23.51 -8.87
CA SER A 174 19.76 23.71 -9.12
C SER A 174 19.26 22.69 -10.17
N ARG A 175 18.12 22.01 -9.92
CA ARG A 175 16.97 21.72 -10.82
C ARG A 175 16.20 20.49 -10.31
N GLY A 176 14.96 20.72 -9.86
CA GLY A 176 13.87 19.74 -9.92
C GLY A 176 13.75 18.72 -8.79
N ILE A 177 12.94 19.10 -7.79
CA ILE A 177 12.24 18.25 -6.79
C ILE A 177 13.13 17.55 -5.73
N PRO A 178 13.16 18.03 -4.47
CA PRO A 178 13.76 17.30 -3.37
C PRO A 178 12.77 16.23 -2.87
N TYR A 179 12.66 15.11 -3.59
CA TYR A 179 12.31 13.89 -2.88
C TYR A 179 13.52 13.54 -2.02
N ARG A 180 13.53 13.97 -0.75
CA ARG A 180 14.34 13.28 0.26
C ARG A 180 13.72 11.91 0.44
N VAL A 181 14.04 11.01 -0.48
CA VAL A 181 13.93 9.58 -0.28
C VAL A 181 14.98 9.28 0.79
N THR A 182 14.59 9.36 2.07
CA THR A 182 15.20 8.50 3.09
C THR A 182 14.69 7.07 2.88
N GLY A 183 14.67 6.64 1.61
CA GLY A 183 14.09 5.40 1.17
C GLY A 183 15.07 4.31 1.45
N ARG A 184 14.51 3.25 1.98
CA ARG A 184 15.16 1.98 2.17
C ARG A 184 15.86 1.55 0.89
N THR A 185 17.13 1.20 1.01
CA THR A 185 18.00 0.75 -0.07
C THR A 185 18.24 -0.75 -0.02
N ASP A 186 17.41 -1.50 0.71
CA ASP A 186 17.61 -2.91 1.03
C ASP A 186 17.90 -3.77 -0.21
N LEU A 187 17.10 -3.64 -1.29
CA LEU A 187 17.34 -4.42 -2.51
C LEU A 187 18.54 -3.88 -3.28
N SER A 188 18.65 -2.56 -3.43
CA SER A 188 19.76 -1.92 -4.14
C SER A 188 21.11 -2.29 -3.53
N ASP A 189 21.21 -2.27 -2.21
CA ASP A 189 22.42 -2.62 -1.45
C ASP A 189 22.70 -4.12 -1.56
N LEU A 190 21.69 -4.97 -1.35
CA LEU A 190 21.83 -6.42 -1.46
C LEU A 190 22.36 -6.85 -2.84
N VAL A 191 21.78 -6.31 -3.92
CA VAL A 191 22.18 -6.62 -5.30
C VAL A 191 23.60 -6.10 -5.58
N ARG A 192 23.89 -4.85 -5.20
CA ARG A 192 25.22 -4.24 -5.40
C ARG A 192 26.32 -5.01 -4.67
N GLU A 193 26.11 -5.31 -3.39
CA GLU A 193 27.06 -6.06 -2.57
C GLU A 193 27.27 -7.48 -3.12
N ALA A 194 26.18 -8.16 -3.49
CA ALA A 194 26.25 -9.48 -4.08
C ALA A 194 27.01 -9.50 -5.39
N ARG A 195 26.75 -8.53 -6.28
CA ARG A 195 27.46 -8.38 -7.55
C ARG A 195 28.95 -8.13 -7.35
N LEU A 196 29.32 -7.20 -6.46
CA LEU A 196 30.72 -6.91 -6.15
C LEU A 196 31.43 -8.13 -5.54
N ARG A 197 30.75 -8.89 -4.69
CA ARG A 197 31.25 -10.14 -4.09
C ARG A 197 31.55 -11.21 -5.13
N VAL A 198 30.72 -11.36 -6.16
CA VAL A 198 30.96 -12.32 -7.26
C VAL A 198 31.92 -11.77 -8.33
N GLY A 199 32.29 -10.49 -8.26
CA GLY A 199 33.24 -9.86 -9.18
C GLY A 199 32.69 -9.65 -10.58
N LEU A 200 31.37 -9.49 -10.74
CA LEU A 200 30.73 -9.27 -12.04
C LEU A 200 30.47 -7.78 -12.30
N SER A 201 30.63 -7.35 -13.53
CA SER A 201 30.11 -6.07 -14.03
C SER A 201 28.58 -6.14 -14.21
N PRO A 202 27.86 -5.00 -14.22
CA PRO A 202 26.43 -4.97 -14.52
C PRO A 202 26.09 -5.60 -15.88
N GLU A 203 26.96 -5.42 -16.87
CA GLU A 203 26.85 -6.02 -18.20
C GLU A 203 26.92 -7.55 -18.11
N GLU A 204 27.92 -8.11 -17.44
CA GLU A 204 28.05 -9.56 -17.28
C GLU A 204 26.87 -10.18 -16.49
N VAL A 205 26.31 -9.46 -15.52
CA VAL A 205 25.09 -9.89 -14.83
C VAL A 205 23.92 -9.91 -15.82
N SER A 206 23.71 -8.84 -16.59
CA SER A 206 22.63 -8.76 -17.60
C SER A 206 22.73 -9.87 -18.66
N GLU A 207 23.94 -10.30 -19.03
CA GLU A 207 24.13 -11.40 -19.97
C GLU A 207 23.81 -12.78 -19.37
N ARG A 208 23.97 -12.94 -18.06
CA ARG A 208 23.73 -14.21 -17.35
C ARG A 208 22.31 -14.35 -16.82
N VAL A 209 21.62 -13.23 -16.57
CA VAL A 209 20.24 -13.18 -16.10
C VAL A 209 19.30 -13.41 -17.29
N VAL A 210 19.10 -14.68 -17.62
CA VAL A 210 18.22 -15.14 -18.70
C VAL A 210 17.02 -15.90 -18.13
N ASP A 211 15.85 -15.74 -18.75
CA ASP A 211 14.68 -16.54 -18.43
C ASP A 211 14.91 -17.99 -18.85
N SER A 212 14.64 -18.93 -17.95
CA SER A 212 14.89 -20.34 -18.20
C SER A 212 14.00 -20.97 -19.27
N GLN A 213 12.84 -20.37 -19.57
CA GLN A 213 11.88 -20.88 -20.53
C GLN A 213 12.09 -20.29 -21.93
N SER A 214 12.29 -18.97 -22.02
CA SER A 214 12.46 -18.26 -23.30
C SER A 214 13.93 -18.14 -23.72
N GLY A 215 14.88 -18.18 -22.78
CA GLY A 215 16.29 -17.85 -23.03
C GLY A 215 16.55 -16.36 -23.26
N GLU A 216 15.53 -15.51 -23.13
CA GLU A 216 15.66 -14.05 -23.29
C GLU A 216 16.25 -13.42 -22.02
N ARG A 217 16.97 -12.31 -22.20
CA ARG A 217 17.50 -11.53 -21.08
C ARG A 217 16.35 -10.85 -20.35
N THR A 218 16.19 -11.11 -19.05
CA THR A 218 15.09 -10.51 -18.26
C THR A 218 15.49 -9.16 -17.64
N VAL A 219 16.79 -8.87 -17.56
CA VAL A 219 17.33 -7.64 -16.96
C VAL A 219 18.35 -7.00 -17.89
N ALA A 220 18.17 -5.72 -18.17
CA ALA A 220 19.15 -4.90 -18.91
C ALA A 220 20.21 -4.31 -17.96
N ALA A 221 21.45 -4.16 -18.44
CA ALA A 221 22.55 -3.58 -17.66
C ALA A 221 22.25 -2.16 -17.14
N GLU A 222 21.60 -1.32 -17.97
CA GLU A 222 21.18 0.03 -17.58
C GLU A 222 20.14 0.01 -16.45
N TRP A 223 19.19 -0.93 -16.51
CA TRP A 223 18.22 -1.10 -15.43
C TRP A 223 18.90 -1.50 -14.12
N LEU A 224 19.91 -2.37 -14.19
CA LEU A 224 20.68 -2.80 -13.02
C LEU A 224 21.50 -1.64 -12.42
N ASP A 225 22.14 -0.81 -13.25
CA ASP A 225 22.84 0.40 -12.78
C ASP A 225 21.87 1.37 -12.08
N ARG A 226 20.66 1.57 -12.63
CA ARG A 226 19.63 2.39 -12.00
C ARG A 226 19.12 1.80 -10.68
N LEU A 227 18.94 0.48 -10.60
CA LEU A 227 18.59 -0.20 -9.36
C LEU A 227 19.65 0.05 -8.27
N GLU A 228 20.93 -0.18 -8.57
CA GLU A 228 22.02 -0.03 -7.60
C GLU A 228 22.22 1.42 -7.13
N ARG A 229 21.80 2.39 -7.94
CA ARG A 229 21.85 3.83 -7.61
C ARG A 229 20.58 4.35 -6.96
N VAL A 230 19.61 3.47 -6.69
CA VAL A 230 18.29 3.85 -6.12
C VAL A 230 17.59 4.88 -7.03
N ALA A 231 17.77 4.72 -8.33
CA ALA A 231 17.28 5.63 -9.36
C ALA A 231 16.11 5.04 -10.17
N LEU A 232 15.58 3.87 -9.78
CA LEU A 232 14.34 3.35 -10.34
C LEU A 232 13.17 4.21 -9.90
N VAL A 233 12.30 4.54 -10.85
CA VAL A 233 11.03 5.20 -10.56
C VAL A 233 10.01 4.18 -10.01
N PRO A 234 8.99 4.61 -9.25
CA PRO A 234 8.05 3.70 -8.60
C PRO A 234 7.29 2.74 -9.54
N ASP A 235 7.16 3.09 -10.81
CA ASP A 235 6.52 2.30 -11.88
C ASP A 235 7.46 1.28 -12.54
N GLU A 236 8.78 1.37 -12.28
CA GLU A 236 9.80 0.41 -12.74
C GLU A 236 10.20 -0.59 -11.66
N TYR A 237 9.29 -0.88 -10.73
CA TYR A 237 9.58 -1.83 -9.65
C TYR A 237 9.96 -3.22 -10.23
N PRO A 238 10.97 -3.89 -9.66
CA PRO A 238 11.37 -5.23 -10.11
C PRO A 238 10.24 -6.25 -9.98
N GLU A 239 9.95 -6.95 -11.06
CA GLU A 239 8.99 -8.08 -11.06
C GLU A 239 9.67 -9.41 -10.66
N TYR A 240 8.91 -10.39 -10.20
CA TYR A 240 9.47 -11.69 -9.79
C TYR A 240 10.20 -12.42 -10.92
N ALA A 241 9.74 -12.26 -12.17
CA ALA A 241 10.41 -12.81 -13.34
C ALA A 241 11.83 -12.26 -13.55
N GLN A 242 12.12 -11.06 -13.01
CA GLN A 242 13.44 -10.45 -13.03
C GLN A 242 14.25 -10.84 -11.78
N LEU A 243 13.61 -10.86 -10.61
CA LEU A 243 14.26 -11.10 -9.33
C LEU A 243 14.78 -12.53 -9.15
N ASP A 244 14.03 -13.54 -9.59
CA ASP A 244 14.42 -14.94 -9.42
C ASP A 244 15.71 -15.30 -10.18
N PRO A 245 15.85 -15.03 -11.49
CA PRO A 245 17.09 -15.31 -12.20
C PRO A 245 18.24 -14.39 -11.76
N LEU A 246 17.95 -13.17 -11.30
CA LEU A 246 18.94 -12.28 -10.69
C LEU A 246 19.51 -12.88 -9.40
N ALA A 247 18.63 -13.35 -8.51
CA ALA A 247 19.02 -14.01 -7.26
C ALA A 247 19.87 -15.25 -7.54
N ALA A 248 19.44 -16.10 -8.47
CA ALA A 248 20.20 -17.28 -8.88
C ALA A 248 21.59 -16.92 -9.43
N THR A 249 21.69 -15.90 -10.28
CA THR A 249 22.95 -15.44 -10.88
C THR A 249 23.93 -14.90 -9.85
N LEU A 250 23.44 -14.18 -8.84
CA LEU A 250 24.25 -13.56 -7.78
C LEU A 250 24.49 -14.48 -6.57
N GLY A 251 23.94 -15.70 -6.60
CA GLY A 251 24.00 -16.66 -5.50
C GLY A 251 23.33 -16.13 -4.23
N LEU A 252 22.20 -15.44 -4.39
CA LEU A 252 21.38 -14.91 -3.30
C LEU A 252 20.20 -15.85 -3.01
N ASP A 253 19.71 -15.78 -1.78
CA ASP A 253 18.45 -16.43 -1.43
C ASP A 253 17.28 -15.67 -2.07
N VAL A 254 16.40 -16.40 -2.77
CA VAL A 254 15.26 -15.81 -3.49
C VAL A 254 14.28 -15.13 -2.54
N MET A 255 14.08 -15.69 -1.34
CA MET A 255 13.15 -15.10 -0.38
C MET A 255 13.72 -13.80 0.20
N GLU A 256 15.02 -13.75 0.48
CA GLU A 256 15.71 -12.53 0.92
C GLU A 256 15.61 -11.41 -0.12
N VAL A 257 15.84 -11.72 -1.41
CA VAL A 257 15.72 -10.74 -2.51
C VAL A 257 14.28 -10.20 -2.63
N ARG A 258 13.28 -11.06 -2.52
CA ARG A 258 11.87 -10.66 -2.59
C ARG A 258 11.44 -9.83 -1.37
N ASP A 259 11.89 -10.19 -0.17
CA ASP A 259 11.64 -9.43 1.06
C ASP A 259 12.31 -8.04 0.98
N ALA A 260 13.55 -7.96 0.46
CA ALA A 260 14.24 -6.70 0.23
C ALA A 260 13.51 -5.81 -0.81
N ASN A 261 13.00 -6.42 -1.89
CA ASN A 261 12.17 -5.73 -2.88
C ASN A 261 10.89 -5.16 -2.25
N ALA A 262 10.20 -5.98 -1.43
CA ALA A 262 9.00 -5.60 -0.72
C ALA A 262 9.27 -4.41 0.23
N ALA A 263 10.38 -4.44 0.95
CA ALA A 263 10.78 -3.38 1.86
C ALA A 263 11.10 -2.07 1.13
N GLN A 264 11.83 -2.14 0.01
CA GLN A 264 12.28 -0.97 -0.72
C GLN A 264 11.15 -0.27 -1.50
N PHE A 265 10.35 -1.02 -2.27
CA PHE A 265 9.37 -0.43 -3.19
C PHE A 265 7.96 -0.29 -2.59
N PHE A 266 7.63 -1.13 -1.61
CA PHE A 266 6.27 -1.17 -1.03
C PHE A 266 6.25 -0.78 0.44
N GLY A 267 7.42 -0.58 1.07
CA GLY A 267 7.49 -0.35 2.51
C GLY A 267 6.98 -1.54 3.31
N ILE A 268 7.11 -2.77 2.81
CA ILE A 268 6.64 -3.97 3.51
C ILE A 268 7.82 -4.67 4.14
N VAL A 269 7.80 -4.83 5.46
CA VAL A 269 8.83 -5.54 6.22
C VAL A 269 8.31 -6.92 6.61
N THR A 270 9.00 -7.96 6.15
CA THR A 270 8.73 -9.35 6.59
C THR A 270 9.43 -9.60 7.92
N VAL A 271 8.66 -9.98 8.94
CA VAL A 271 9.17 -10.42 10.24
C VAL A 271 8.97 -11.92 10.34
N TRP A 272 10.06 -12.64 10.54
CA TRP A 272 10.06 -14.08 10.74
C TRP A 272 9.97 -14.44 12.23
N SER A 273 9.31 -15.55 12.53
CA SER A 273 9.42 -16.21 13.83
C SER A 273 10.85 -16.72 14.05
N ASP A 274 11.22 -16.92 15.31
CA ASP A 274 12.60 -17.32 15.65
C ASP A 274 12.96 -18.72 15.12
N ASP A 275 11.95 -19.60 14.91
CA ASP A 275 12.10 -20.92 14.27
C ASP A 275 12.05 -20.88 12.73
N ARG A 276 11.82 -19.69 12.15
CA ARG A 276 11.63 -19.45 10.72
C ARG A 276 10.50 -20.25 10.07
N GLN A 277 9.57 -20.79 10.84
CA GLN A 277 8.41 -21.54 10.32
C GLN A 277 7.23 -20.62 9.97
N SER A 278 7.14 -19.47 10.64
CA SER A 278 6.08 -18.50 10.45
C SER A 278 6.66 -17.16 10.03
N LYS A 279 5.91 -16.44 9.19
CA LYS A 279 6.22 -15.06 8.85
C LYS A 279 4.98 -14.21 8.89
N THR A 280 5.17 -12.95 9.22
CA THR A 280 4.15 -11.91 9.11
C THR A 280 4.72 -10.71 8.41
N THR A 281 3.88 -9.94 7.74
CA THR A 281 4.27 -8.73 7.02
C THR A 281 3.74 -7.51 7.76
N LEU A 282 4.60 -6.50 7.91
CA LEU A 282 4.26 -5.22 8.51
C LEU A 282 4.43 -4.12 7.47
N GLN A 283 3.52 -3.15 7.45
CA GLN A 283 3.77 -1.89 6.76
C GLN A 283 4.88 -1.12 7.48
N LEU A 284 5.64 -0.31 6.75
CA LEU A 284 6.85 0.33 7.26
C LEU A 284 6.57 1.24 8.46
N GLU A 285 5.44 1.96 8.45
CA GLU A 285 5.01 2.79 9.57
C GLU A 285 4.79 1.99 10.87
N HIS A 286 4.56 0.68 10.74
CA HIS A 286 4.39 -0.25 11.85
C HIS A 286 5.64 -1.09 12.13
N ALA A 287 6.68 -1.00 11.29
CA ALA A 287 7.94 -1.74 11.44
C ALA A 287 8.91 -1.06 12.43
N THR A 288 8.38 -0.46 13.49
CA THR A 288 9.19 0.05 14.62
C THR A 288 9.72 -1.12 15.45
N PRO A 289 10.78 -0.94 16.27
CA PRO A 289 11.26 -2.00 17.17
C PRO A 289 10.15 -2.61 18.03
N GLU A 290 9.22 -1.79 18.51
CA GLU A 290 8.04 -2.24 19.27
C GLU A 290 7.03 -3.01 18.40
N GLY A 291 6.77 -2.54 17.17
CA GLY A 291 5.89 -3.24 16.22
C GLY A 291 6.44 -4.62 15.84
N ILE A 292 7.73 -4.70 15.57
CA ILE A 292 8.44 -5.96 15.30
C ILE A 292 8.37 -6.88 16.53
N ALA A 293 8.62 -6.36 17.74
CA ALA A 293 8.52 -7.16 18.97
C ALA A 293 7.11 -7.70 19.21
N ARG A 294 6.07 -6.88 18.97
CA ARG A 294 4.66 -7.32 19.05
C ARG A 294 4.34 -8.41 18.03
N ALA A 295 4.76 -8.23 16.78
CA ALA A 295 4.58 -9.21 15.72
C ALA A 295 5.24 -10.55 16.07
N LYS A 296 6.47 -10.53 16.58
CA LYS A 296 7.16 -11.72 17.08
C LYS A 296 6.43 -12.39 18.23
N ALA A 297 6.00 -11.62 19.23
CA ALA A 297 5.25 -12.15 20.37
C ALA A 297 3.92 -12.79 19.96
N GLN A 298 3.22 -12.22 18.97
CA GLN A 298 2.00 -12.79 18.40
C GLN A 298 2.27 -14.12 17.69
N MET A 299 3.32 -14.18 16.86
CA MET A 299 3.70 -15.44 16.19
C MET A 299 4.11 -16.53 17.18
N ALA A 300 4.83 -16.18 18.25
CA ALA A 300 5.22 -17.12 19.29
C ALA A 300 3.98 -17.74 19.98
N ARG A 301 2.93 -16.94 20.22
CA ARG A 301 1.65 -17.45 20.78
C ARG A 301 0.96 -18.42 19.83
N LEU A 302 0.91 -18.10 18.54
CA LEU A 302 0.27 -18.95 17.52
C LEU A 302 1.01 -20.29 17.29
N SER A 303 2.34 -20.30 17.42
CA SER A 303 3.14 -21.53 17.28
C SER A 303 2.91 -22.53 18.42
N ILE A 304 2.68 -22.03 19.65
CA ILE A 304 2.41 -22.87 20.83
C ILE A 304 1.10 -23.65 20.67
N ASP A 305 0.05 -23.01 20.17
CA ASP A 305 -1.27 -23.65 20.00
C ASP A 305 -1.24 -24.79 18.98
N THR A 306 -0.49 -24.63 17.89
CA THR A 306 -0.40 -25.64 16.83
C THR A 306 0.27 -26.93 17.32
N THR A 307 1.24 -26.80 18.24
CA THR A 307 2.00 -27.93 18.78
C THR A 307 1.19 -28.75 19.79
N GLN A 308 0.28 -28.12 20.55
CA GLN A 308 -0.56 -28.83 21.52
C GLN A 308 -1.64 -29.68 20.86
N VAL A 309 -2.22 -29.22 19.74
CA VAL A 309 -3.26 -29.96 19.00
C VAL A 309 -2.76 -31.31 18.48
N HIS A 310 -1.48 -31.43 18.15
CA HIS A 310 -0.91 -32.69 17.66
C HIS A 310 -0.57 -33.70 18.76
N ARG A 311 -0.43 -33.27 20.03
CA ARG A 311 -0.11 -34.18 21.15
C ARG A 311 -1.34 -34.83 21.78
N GLY A 312 -2.53 -34.25 21.65
CA GLY A 312 -3.76 -34.76 22.26
C GLY A 312 -4.53 -35.80 21.45
N ARG A 313 -4.00 -36.25 20.30
CA ARG A 313 -4.69 -37.15 19.36
C ARG A 313 -4.16 -38.60 19.38
N LYS A 314 -3.57 -39.03 20.49
CA LYS A 314 -3.13 -40.41 20.72
C LYS A 314 -4.02 -41.11 21.73
#